data_AF-A0A8T6XEI2-F1
#
_entry.id   AF-A0A8T6XEI2-F1
#
_cell.length_a   1.000
_cell.length_b   1.000
_cell.length_c   1.000
_cell.angle_alpha   90.00
_cell.angle_beta   90.00
_cell.angle_gamma   90.00
#
_symmetry.space_group_name_H-M   'P 1'
#
loop_
_entity.id
_entity.type
_entity.pdbx_description
1 polymer ?
#
loop_
_entity_poly.entity_id
_entity_poly.type
_entity_poly.pdbx_seq_one_letter_code
_entity_poly.pdbx_strand_id
1 'polypeptide(L)'
;MRAIDAIKANADEGGLEAALSAGITTAQILPGSANVIGGTGVVVKTAPKVVVDEMVVRNPSGMKIAFGENPRRVYGVEQKKMPA
;
A
#
# COMPACT_ATOMS: atom_id res chain seq x y z
N MET A 1 6.19 -1.18 8.74
CA MET A 1 6.15 -0.66 7.35
C MET A 1 5.10 0.45 7.28
N ARG A 2 5.38 1.54 6.57
CA ARG A 2 4.38 2.56 6.20
C ARG A 2 4.22 2.52 4.68
N ALA A 3 2.99 2.53 4.19
CA ALA A 3 2.72 2.46 2.74
C ALA A 3 3.28 3.67 1.97
N ILE A 4 3.32 4.86 2.60
CA ILE A 4 3.82 6.09 1.97
C ILE A 4 5.29 5.99 1.51
N ASP A 5 6.12 5.23 2.22
CA ASP A 5 7.55 5.09 1.91
C ASP A 5 7.79 4.25 0.65
N ALA A 6 6.74 3.61 0.11
CA ALA A 6 6.81 2.73 -1.05
C ALA A 6 6.18 3.35 -2.31
N ILE A 7 5.73 4.61 -2.26
CA ILE A 7 5.06 5.27 -3.39
C ILE A 7 6.04 6.21 -4.08
N LYS A 8 6.16 6.09 -5.40
CA LYS A 8 6.84 7.08 -6.24
C LYS A 8 5.86 8.17 -6.64
N ALA A 9 6.21 9.42 -6.36
CA ALA A 9 5.36 10.58 -6.65
C ALA A 9 5.38 10.97 -8.13
N ASN A 10 6.53 10.76 -8.77
CA ASN A 10 6.70 10.89 -10.21
C ASN A 10 6.02 9.70 -10.90
N ALA A 11 5.27 9.98 -11.96
CA ALA A 11 4.44 9.04 -12.73
C ALA A 11 5.23 7.90 -13.43
N ASP A 12 6.51 7.70 -13.10
CA ASP A 12 7.33 6.59 -13.57
C ASP A 12 6.77 5.23 -13.10
N GLU A 13 5.87 5.22 -12.12
CA GLU A 13 4.96 4.11 -11.83
C GLU A 13 3.58 4.35 -12.47
N GLY A 14 3.35 3.70 -13.62
CA GLY A 14 2.14 3.89 -14.43
C GLY A 14 0.82 3.49 -13.76
N GLY A 15 0.83 2.87 -12.57
CA GLY A 15 -0.40 2.45 -11.88
C GLY A 15 -1.30 3.62 -11.46
N LEU A 16 -0.72 4.69 -10.91
CA LEU A 16 -1.50 5.88 -10.50
C LEU A 16 -1.89 6.73 -11.70
N GLU A 17 -1.03 6.82 -12.72
CA GLU A 17 -1.33 7.51 -13.97
C GLU A 17 -2.48 6.81 -14.72
N ALA A 18 -2.42 5.49 -14.87
CA ALA A 18 -3.50 4.72 -15.48
C ALA A 18 -4.82 4.88 -14.72
N ALA A 19 -4.79 4.89 -13.38
CA ALA A 19 -5.96 5.14 -12.55
C ALA A 19 -6.54 6.55 -12.83
N LEU A 20 -5.69 7.57 -12.91
CA LEU A 20 -6.10 8.94 -13.23
C LEU A 20 -6.71 9.04 -14.63
N SER A 21 -6.10 8.42 -15.65
CA SER A 21 -6.65 8.37 -17.02
C SER A 21 -8.01 7.67 -17.08
N ALA A 22 -8.30 6.77 -16.14
CA ALA A 22 -9.61 6.12 -15.99
C ALA A 22 -10.60 6.93 -15.12
N GLY A 23 -10.23 8.13 -14.67
CA GLY A 23 -11.08 8.99 -13.84
C GLY A 23 -11.03 8.71 -12.33
N ILE A 24 -10.15 7.81 -11.86
CA ILE A 24 -9.95 7.54 -10.44
C ILE A 24 -9.05 8.64 -9.87
N THR A 25 -9.60 9.49 -8.99
CA THR A 25 -8.88 10.68 -8.48
C THR A 25 -8.20 10.48 -7.13
N THR A 26 -8.58 9.42 -6.40
CA THR A 26 -8.12 9.16 -5.02
C THR A 26 -8.01 7.66 -4.80
N ALA A 27 -6.93 7.22 -4.15
CA ALA A 27 -6.70 5.81 -3.82
C ALA A 27 -6.23 5.64 -2.37
N GLN A 28 -6.65 4.55 -1.73
CA GLN A 28 -6.07 4.10 -0.47
C GLN A 28 -5.05 3.00 -0.76
N ILE A 29 -3.79 3.23 -0.40
CA ILE A 29 -2.68 2.31 -0.61
C ILE A 29 -2.34 1.65 0.72
N LEU A 30 -2.26 0.32 0.73
CA LEU A 30 -2.08 -0.52 1.90
C LEU A 30 -0.91 -1.49 1.68
N PRO A 31 -0.22 -1.94 2.75
CA PRO A 31 0.71 -3.05 2.66
C PRO A 31 0.05 -4.33 2.11
N GLY A 32 0.86 -5.24 1.57
CA GLY A 32 0.42 -6.55 1.11
C GLY A 32 -0.16 -7.44 2.22
N SER A 33 -0.70 -8.60 1.83
CA SER A 33 -1.42 -9.51 2.74
C SER A 33 -0.58 -10.69 3.26
N ALA A 34 0.74 -10.68 3.04
CA ALA A 34 1.63 -11.72 3.53
C ALA A 34 1.68 -11.75 5.07
N ASN A 35 1.73 -10.58 5.73
CA ASN A 35 1.86 -10.47 7.18
C ASN A 35 0.49 -10.39 7.86
N VAL A 36 0.41 -10.91 9.09
CA VAL A 36 -0.78 -10.71 9.94
C VAL A 36 -0.95 -9.22 10.21
N ILE A 37 0.09 -8.55 10.72
CA ILE A 37 0.14 -7.09 10.84
C ILE A 37 1.01 -6.55 9.70
N GLY A 38 0.37 -5.94 8.70
CA GLY A 38 1.05 -5.45 7.49
C GLY A 38 1.72 -4.09 7.67
N GLY A 39 1.21 -3.25 8.59
CA GLY A 39 1.64 -1.87 8.78
C GLY A 39 0.57 -0.85 8.41
N THR A 40 0.96 0.42 8.26
CA THR A 40 0.00 1.52 8.04
C THR A 40 -0.22 1.85 6.57
N GLY A 41 -1.46 2.20 6.24
CA GLY A 41 -1.86 2.71 4.92
C GLY A 41 -1.79 4.23 4.78
N VAL A 42 -1.96 4.71 3.55
CA VAL A 42 -2.09 6.13 3.20
C VAL A 42 -3.19 6.33 2.15
N VAL A 43 -3.93 7.45 2.23
CA VAL A 43 -4.83 7.88 1.15
C VAL A 43 -4.15 9.01 0.37
N VAL A 44 -4.07 8.87 -0.95
CA VAL A 44 -3.44 9.84 -1.86
C VAL A 44 -4.36 10.22 -3.01
N LYS A 45 -4.13 11.41 -3.58
CA LYS A 45 -4.59 11.79 -4.91
C LYS A 45 -3.75 11.07 -5.96
N THR A 46 -4.38 10.69 -7.07
CA THR A 46 -3.71 9.99 -8.18
C THR A 46 -2.96 10.94 -9.12
N ALA A 47 -3.25 12.25 -9.06
CA ALA A 47 -2.53 13.26 -9.83
C ALA A 47 -1.06 13.33 -9.38
N PRO A 48 -0.09 13.15 -10.30
CA PRO A 48 1.33 13.11 -9.95
C PRO A 48 1.82 14.45 -9.41
N LYS A 49 2.82 14.39 -8.54
CA LYS A 49 3.48 15.53 -7.89
C LYS A 49 4.98 15.30 -7.83
N VAL A 50 5.72 16.32 -7.39
CA VAL A 50 7.17 16.19 -7.21
C VAL A 50 7.49 15.27 -6.03
N VAL A 51 6.72 15.37 -4.95
CA VAL A 51 6.86 14.55 -3.74
C VAL A 51 5.52 13.95 -3.31
N VAL A 52 5.55 12.77 -2.68
CA VAL A 52 4.33 12.01 -2.34
C VAL A 52 3.50 12.73 -1.28
N ASP A 53 4.13 13.50 -0.40
CA ASP A 53 3.47 14.28 0.64
C ASP A 53 2.44 15.28 0.07
N GLU A 54 2.70 15.85 -1.12
CA GLU A 54 1.76 16.73 -1.81
C GLU A 54 0.53 16.00 -2.37
N MET A 55 0.61 14.69 -2.50
CA MET A 55 -0.50 13.84 -2.94
C MET A 55 -1.37 13.39 -1.76
N VAL A 56 -0.89 13.50 -0.51
CA VAL A 56 -1.55 12.91 0.66
C VAL A 56 -2.88 13.60 0.96
N VAL A 57 -3.92 12.79 1.11
CA VAL A 57 -5.20 13.18 1.71
C VAL A 57 -5.23 12.80 3.18
N ARG A 58 -4.69 11.63 3.56
CA ARG A 58 -4.63 11.17 4.95
C ARG A 58 -3.49 10.18 5.19
N ASN A 59 -2.64 10.47 6.18
CA ASN A 59 -1.57 9.58 6.64
C ASN A 59 -1.40 9.66 8.17
N PRO A 60 -1.47 8.55 8.93
CA PRO A 60 -1.85 7.20 8.49
C PRO A 60 -3.35 7.10 8.23
N SER A 61 -3.74 6.32 7.22
CA SER A 61 -5.16 6.04 6.94
C SER A 61 -5.73 4.94 7.83
N GLY A 62 -4.87 4.06 8.36
CA GLY A 62 -5.25 2.92 9.20
C GLY A 62 -4.17 1.84 9.25
N MET A 63 -4.37 0.83 10.11
CA MET A 63 -3.52 -0.37 10.21
C MET A 63 -4.08 -1.50 9.35
N LYS A 64 -3.27 -2.06 8.45
CA LYS A 64 -3.67 -3.21 7.64
C LYS A 64 -3.38 -4.52 8.37
N ILE A 65 -4.40 -5.37 8.46
CA ILE A 65 -4.29 -6.73 9.02
C ILE A 65 -4.75 -7.75 7.97
N ALA A 66 -4.12 -8.93 7.93
CA ALA A 66 -4.54 -10.06 7.11
C ALA A 66 -4.69 -11.34 7.94
N PHE A 67 -5.71 -12.12 7.62
CA PHE A 67 -5.95 -13.44 8.21
C PHE A 67 -6.10 -14.48 7.09
N GLY A 68 -6.17 -15.76 7.48
CA GLY A 68 -6.47 -16.85 6.57
C GLY A 68 -5.25 -17.34 5.80
N GLU A 69 -5.45 -17.63 4.51
CA GLU A 69 -4.51 -18.44 3.72
C GLU A 69 -3.16 -17.76 3.49
N ASN A 70 -3.14 -16.45 3.20
CA ASN A 70 -1.89 -15.78 2.83
C ASN A 70 -0.85 -15.78 3.95
N PRO A 71 -1.17 -15.32 5.19
CA PRO A 71 -0.21 -15.43 6.29
C PRO A 71 0.16 -16.88 6.62
N ARG A 72 -0.81 -17.82 6.56
CA ARG A 72 -0.54 -19.25 6.80
C ARG A 72 0.44 -19.84 5.79
N ARG A 73 0.26 -19.54 4.51
CA ARG A 73 1.10 -20.06 3.43
C ARG A 73 2.51 -19.49 3.52
N VAL A 74 2.65 -18.17 3.58
CA VAL A 74 3.95 -17.49 3.59
C VAL A 74 4.77 -17.89 4.83
N TYR A 75 4.17 -17.87 6.02
CA TYR A 75 4.90 -18.14 7.26
C TYR A 75 4.94 -19.62 7.63
N GLY A 76 3.80 -20.31 7.57
CA GLY A 76 3.69 -21.71 8.00
C GLY A 76 4.23 -22.72 7.00
N VAL A 77 3.95 -22.54 5.70
CA VAL A 77 4.33 -23.51 4.66
C VAL A 77 5.68 -23.18 4.05
N GLU A 78 5.84 -21.96 3.53
CA GLU A 78 7.02 -21.55 2.78
C GLU A 78 8.21 -21.29 3.71
N GLN A 79 8.02 -20.51 4.77
CA GLN A 79 9.12 -20.11 5.67
C GLN A 79 9.27 -20.98 6.92
N LYS A 80 8.27 -21.82 7.23
CA LYS A 80 8.23 -22.69 8.43
C LYS A 80 8.57 -21.95 9.73
N LYS A 81 8.03 -20.75 9.90
CA LYS A 81 8.23 -19.90 11.09
C LYS A 81 6.93 -19.22 11.49
N MET A 82 6.87 -18.71 12.72
CA MET A 82 5.73 -17.90 13.14
C MET A 82 5.71 -16.55 12.41
N PRO A 83 4.53 -16.01 12.08
CA PRO A 83 4.40 -14.62 11.67
C PRO A 83 5.03 -13.69 12.72
N ALA A 84 5.79 -12.70 12.24
CA ALA A 84 6.34 -11.63 13.07
C ALA A 84 5.26 -10.62 13.46
#